data_AF-A0A3C1V8E6-F1
#
_entry.id   AF-A0A3C1V8E6-F1
#
_cell.length_a   1.000
_cell.length_b   1.000
_cell.length_c   1.000
_cell.angle_alpha   90.00
_cell.angle_beta   90.00
_cell.angle_gamma   90.00
#
_symmetry.space_group_name_H-M   'P 1'
#
loop_
_entity.id
_entity.type
_entity.pdbx_description
1 polymer ?
#
loop_
_entity_poly.entity_id
_entity_poly.type
_entity_poly.pdbx_seq_one_letter_code
_entity_poly.pdbx_strand_id
1 'polypeptide(L)'
;MLVSVGCCILSGCGTSSLGDLPKVSQMQGKVLLPTGKPLTGGKLVLRPKVRGSQGASAMSTDINKDGTFTIQSQGDEGGSLVATEYKVFISLNGDPKNRGLKRVVPQKYQDVSEEDFETDLFVNLAEQADGIVLKMTKG
;
A
#
# COMPACT_ATOMS: atom_id res chain seq x y z
N MET A 1 -47.47 -37.54 -14.99
CA MET A 1 -47.54 -36.76 -16.24
C MET A 1 -47.08 -35.35 -15.89
N LEU A 2 -46.00 -34.91 -16.54
CA LEU A 2 -45.44 -33.54 -16.68
C LEU A 2 -45.45 -32.59 -15.46
N VAL A 3 -44.29 -32.28 -14.86
CA VAL A 3 -43.24 -31.30 -15.29
C VAL A 3 -43.66 -29.85 -15.07
N SER A 4 -42.87 -29.13 -14.25
CA SER A 4 -42.47 -27.71 -14.35
C SER A 4 -41.60 -27.38 -13.12
N VAL A 5 -40.29 -27.62 -13.13
CA VAL A 5 -39.21 -26.82 -13.74
C VAL A 5 -39.18 -25.37 -13.25
N GLY A 6 -38.14 -25.08 -12.46
CA GLY A 6 -37.26 -23.94 -12.74
C GLY A 6 -37.71 -22.58 -12.22
N CYS A 7 -37.44 -22.29 -10.95
CA CYS A 7 -37.16 -20.91 -10.57
C CYS A 7 -35.64 -20.73 -10.60
N CYS A 8 -35.16 -20.29 -11.77
CA CYS A 8 -33.78 -19.86 -11.97
C CYS A 8 -33.49 -18.71 -11.01
N ILE A 9 -32.66 -18.98 -10.01
CA ILE A 9 -32.03 -17.96 -9.21
C ILE A 9 -31.10 -17.22 -10.19
N LEU A 10 -31.52 -16.04 -10.62
CA LEU A 10 -30.68 -15.10 -11.35
C LEU A 10 -29.57 -14.68 -10.39
N SER A 11 -28.52 -15.49 -10.28
CA SER A 11 -27.21 -15.02 -9.84
C SER A 11 -26.83 -13.93 -10.82
N GLY A 12 -27.05 -12.69 -10.40
CA GLY A 12 -26.61 -11.52 -11.13
C GLY A 12 -25.13 -11.68 -11.43
N CYS A 13 -24.82 -11.99 -12.69
CA CYS A 13 -23.52 -11.78 -13.27
C CYS A 13 -23.37 -10.25 -13.39
N GLY A 14 -23.03 -9.62 -12.27
CA GLY A 14 -22.69 -8.21 -12.20
C GLY A 14 -21.42 -8.02 -13.00
N THR A 15 -21.59 -7.61 -14.24
CA THR A 15 -20.55 -7.13 -15.14
C THR A 15 -19.78 -6.03 -14.41
N SER A 16 -18.64 -6.35 -13.82
CA SER A 16 -17.74 -5.35 -13.28
C SER A 16 -17.06 -4.72 -14.48
N SER A 17 -17.63 -3.64 -15.00
CA SER A 17 -16.87 -2.70 -15.80
C SER A 17 -15.58 -2.40 -15.04
N LEU A 18 -14.43 -2.55 -15.68
CA LEU A 18 -13.14 -2.09 -15.18
C LEU A 18 -13.21 -0.55 -15.06
N GLY A 19 -13.91 -0.07 -14.03
CA GLY A 19 -14.07 1.34 -13.71
C GLY A 19 -12.91 1.83 -12.85
N ASP A 20 -12.73 3.14 -12.83
CA ASP A 20 -11.80 3.79 -11.91
C ASP A 20 -12.12 3.40 -10.47
N LEU A 21 -11.09 3.05 -9.72
CA LEU A 21 -11.23 2.72 -8.31
C LEU A 21 -11.56 4.00 -7.51
N PRO A 22 -12.36 3.88 -6.42
CA PRO A 22 -12.68 5.04 -5.58
C PRO A 22 -11.41 5.77 -5.12
N LYS A 23 -11.35 7.10 -5.30
CA LYS A 23 -10.22 7.91 -4.83
C LYS A 23 -10.22 7.99 -3.30
N VAL A 24 -9.04 7.94 -2.70
CA VAL A 24 -8.79 8.13 -1.27
C VAL A 24 -8.05 9.46 -1.11
N SER A 25 -8.57 10.39 -0.32
CA SER A 25 -7.96 11.74 -0.22
C SER A 25 -6.62 11.72 0.51
N GLN A 26 -6.50 10.89 1.54
CA GLN A 26 -5.34 10.84 2.42
C GLN A 26 -5.19 9.45 3.04
N MET A 27 -3.95 9.06 3.27
CA MET A 27 -3.55 7.90 4.07
C MET A 27 -2.58 8.34 5.15
N GLN A 28 -2.75 7.86 6.38
CA GLN A 28 -1.82 8.14 7.48
C GLN A 28 -1.64 6.96 8.43
N GLY A 29 -0.50 6.94 9.11
CA GLY A 29 -0.19 5.84 10.02
C GLY A 29 1.19 5.95 10.66
N LYS A 30 1.65 4.80 11.18
CA LYS A 30 2.99 4.62 11.75
C LYS A 30 3.70 3.41 11.19
N VAL A 31 5.01 3.51 11.05
CA VAL A 31 5.90 2.39 10.69
C VAL A 31 6.72 1.97 11.91
N LEU A 32 6.68 0.67 12.21
CA LEU A 32 7.38 0.06 13.34
C LEU A 32 8.40 -0.97 12.85
N LEU A 33 9.57 -0.95 13.48
CA LEU A 33 10.59 -1.98 13.36
C LEU A 33 10.10 -3.31 13.98
N PRO A 34 10.79 -4.44 13.71
CA PRO A 34 10.44 -5.73 14.34
C PRO A 34 10.49 -5.71 15.87
N THR A 35 11.26 -4.80 16.44
CA THR A 35 11.36 -4.55 17.89
C THR A 35 10.13 -3.84 18.47
N GLY A 36 9.19 -3.39 17.63
CA GLY A 36 8.06 -2.55 18.01
C GLY A 36 8.41 -1.07 18.16
N LYS A 37 9.69 -0.68 18.04
CA LYS A 37 10.10 0.72 18.06
C LYS A 37 9.72 1.42 16.74
N PRO A 38 9.40 2.72 16.76
CA PRO A 38 9.16 3.47 15.54
C PRO A 38 10.38 3.49 14.61
N LEU A 39 10.14 3.42 13.30
CA LEU A 39 11.17 3.69 12.31
C LEU A 39 11.39 5.20 12.22
N THR A 40 12.60 5.68 12.53
CA THR A 40 12.84 7.11 12.78
C THR A 40 13.28 7.91 11.55
N GLY A 41 12.90 7.49 10.34
CA GLY A 41 13.32 8.11 9.08
C GLY A 41 13.20 7.21 7.85
N GLY A 42 13.66 7.72 6.72
CA GLY A 42 13.47 7.09 5.40
C GLY A 42 12.21 7.56 4.70
N LYS A 43 11.97 7.01 3.51
CA LYS A 43 10.73 7.22 2.76
C LYS A 43 9.89 5.95 2.74
N LEU A 44 8.60 6.08 3.01
CA LEU A 44 7.62 5.06 2.74
C LEU A 44 7.32 5.08 1.24
N VAL A 45 7.38 3.93 0.57
CA VAL A 45 7.07 3.77 -0.85
C VAL A 45 5.89 2.83 -0.98
N LEU A 46 4.82 3.31 -1.61
CA LEU A 46 3.61 2.56 -1.92
C LEU A 46 3.61 2.17 -3.39
N ARG A 47 3.39 0.88 -3.66
CA ARG A 47 3.23 0.34 -5.02
C ARG A 47 1.88 -0.35 -5.14
N PRO A 48 0.95 0.12 -5.97
CA PRO A 48 -0.37 -0.51 -6.11
C PRO A 48 -0.22 -1.92 -6.70
N LYS A 49 -1.03 -2.88 -6.24
CA LYS A 49 -1.10 -4.21 -6.88
C LYS A 49 -1.87 -4.17 -8.22
N VAL A 50 -2.73 -3.17 -8.37
CA VAL A 50 -3.49 -2.90 -9.60
C VAL A 50 -2.63 -2.16 -10.63
N ARG A 51 -2.97 -2.30 -11.91
CA ARG A 51 -2.25 -1.64 -13.01
C ARG A 51 -2.62 -0.16 -13.10
N GLY A 52 -1.69 0.67 -13.58
CA GLY A 52 -1.85 2.13 -13.67
C GLY A 52 -3.07 2.63 -14.47
N SER A 53 -3.68 1.78 -15.31
CA SER A 53 -4.92 2.09 -16.02
C SER A 53 -6.16 2.21 -15.12
N GLN A 54 -6.05 1.88 -13.82
CA GLN A 54 -7.14 2.03 -12.83
C GLN A 54 -6.93 3.24 -11.91
N GLY A 55 -6.13 4.22 -12.36
CA GLY A 55 -5.87 5.47 -11.64
C GLY A 55 -4.90 5.36 -10.46
N ALA A 56 -4.39 4.17 -10.15
CA ALA A 56 -3.43 3.96 -9.07
C ALA A 56 -2.00 4.22 -9.54
N SER A 57 -1.27 5.07 -8.81
CA SER A 57 0.16 5.32 -9.07
C SER A 57 1.02 4.91 -7.88
N ALA A 58 2.30 4.62 -8.14
CA ALA A 58 3.28 4.50 -7.07
C ALA A 58 3.49 5.87 -6.40
N MET A 59 3.62 5.89 -5.08
CA MET A 59 3.76 7.11 -4.31
C MET A 59 4.82 6.94 -3.24
N SER A 60 5.41 8.04 -2.78
CA SER A 60 6.29 8.02 -1.63
C SER A 60 6.11 9.24 -0.74
N THR A 61 6.40 9.06 0.55
CA THR A 61 6.41 10.15 1.54
C THR A 61 7.52 9.92 2.56
N ASP A 62 7.94 10.98 3.23
CA ASP A 62 8.91 10.88 4.32
C ASP A 62 8.28 10.30 5.60
N ILE A 63 9.09 9.54 6.34
CA ILE A 63 8.74 9.00 7.66
C ILE A 63 9.34 9.91 8.72
N ASN A 64 8.50 10.40 9.62
CA ASN A 64 8.93 11.25 10.72
C ASN A 64 9.75 10.47 11.76
N LYS A 65 10.47 11.19 12.63
CA LYS A 65 11.31 10.58 13.68
C LYS A 65 10.52 9.72 14.68
N ASP A 66 9.23 9.95 14.82
CA ASP A 66 8.33 9.18 15.68
C ASP A 66 7.63 8.02 14.95
N GLY A 67 8.05 7.74 13.72
CA GLY A 67 7.53 6.71 12.83
C GLY A 67 6.25 7.08 12.11
N THR A 68 5.69 8.27 12.31
CA THR A 68 4.48 8.69 11.60
C THR A 68 4.74 9.03 10.14
N PHE A 69 3.71 8.89 9.32
CA PHE A 69 3.70 9.35 7.94
C PHE A 69 2.31 9.83 7.54
N THR A 70 2.26 10.66 6.50
CA THR A 70 1.02 11.08 5.84
C THR A 70 1.27 11.15 4.34
N ILE A 71 0.34 10.59 3.56
CA ILE A 71 0.32 10.64 2.09
C ILE A 71 -1.00 11.29 1.71
N GLN A 72 -0.93 12.39 0.96
CA GLN A 72 -2.10 13.02 0.38
C GLN A 72 -2.15 12.66 -1.10
N SER A 73 -3.36 12.41 -1.59
CA SER A 73 -3.60 12.25 -3.02
C SER A 73 -3.35 13.58 -3.71
N GLN A 74 -2.49 13.59 -4.73
CA GLN A 74 -2.11 14.82 -5.45
C GLN A 74 -2.95 15.02 -6.72
N GLY A 75 -4.01 14.23 -6.90
CA GLY A 75 -4.90 14.31 -8.06
C GLY A 75 -4.32 13.65 -9.30
N ASP A 76 -4.76 14.11 -10.48
CA ASP A 76 -4.48 13.44 -11.76
C ASP A 76 -3.04 13.68 -12.26
N GLU A 77 -2.38 14.76 -11.82
CA GLU A 77 -1.02 15.13 -12.25
C GLU A 77 0.08 14.64 -11.29
N GLY A 78 -0.23 14.44 -10.00
CA GLY A 78 0.75 14.05 -8.97
C GLY A 78 0.59 12.62 -8.42
N GLY A 79 -0.31 11.83 -8.99
CA GLY A 79 -0.64 10.49 -8.55
C GLY A 79 -1.81 10.46 -7.57
N SER A 80 -2.73 9.51 -7.78
CA SER A 80 -3.91 9.33 -6.94
C SER A 80 -3.77 8.11 -6.02
N LEU A 81 -4.11 8.30 -4.74
CA LEU A 81 -4.48 7.20 -3.85
C LEU A 81 -5.87 6.72 -4.24
N VAL A 82 -5.99 5.41 -4.44
CA VAL A 82 -7.28 4.77 -4.74
C VAL A 82 -7.51 3.60 -3.79
N ALA A 83 -8.76 3.21 -3.61
CA ALA A 83 -9.20 2.15 -2.72
C ALA A 83 -8.78 0.77 -3.25
N THR A 84 -7.51 0.42 -3.05
CA THR A 84 -6.90 -0.85 -3.45
C THR A 84 -5.83 -1.28 -2.44
N GLU A 85 -5.33 -2.49 -2.62
CA GLU A 85 -4.15 -2.99 -1.93
C GLU A 85 -2.85 -2.42 -2.53
N TYR A 86 -1.95 -1.98 -1.66
CA TYR A 86 -0.60 -1.55 -1.99
C TYR A 86 0.43 -2.41 -1.28
N LYS A 87 1.50 -2.76 -1.99
CA LYS A 87 2.77 -3.22 -1.40
C LYS A 87 3.51 -2.03 -0.80
N VAL A 88 4.13 -2.25 0.35
CA VAL A 88 4.86 -1.21 1.09
C VAL A 88 6.35 -1.53 1.16
N PHE A 89 7.17 -0.53 0.85
CA PHE A 89 8.63 -0.55 0.94
C PHE A 89 9.17 0.66 1.68
N ILE A 90 10.43 0.56 2.08
CA ILE A 90 11.19 1.62 2.73
C ILE A 90 12.39 1.96 1.86
N SER A 91 12.39 3.17 1.33
CA SER A 91 13.57 3.72 0.65
C SER A 91 14.45 4.43 1.68
N LEU A 92 15.68 3.93 1.81
CA LEU A 92 16.72 4.47 2.69
C LEU A 92 17.87 5.12 1.90
N ASN A 93 17.68 5.25 0.58
CA ASN A 93 18.67 5.82 -0.32
C ASN A 93 18.48 7.36 -0.40
N GLY A 94 19.51 8.06 -0.85
CA GLY A 94 19.46 9.52 -1.05
C GLY A 94 19.83 10.38 0.17
N ASP A 95 19.48 9.98 1.40
CA ASP A 95 19.87 10.73 2.62
C ASP A 95 20.96 9.99 3.43
N PRO A 96 22.17 10.57 3.60
CA PRO A 96 23.23 10.02 4.43
C PRO A 96 22.82 9.69 5.88
N LYS A 97 21.85 10.41 6.45
CA LYS A 97 21.33 10.19 7.81
C LYS A 97 20.66 8.83 7.96
N ASN A 98 20.16 8.25 6.86
CA ASN A 98 19.50 6.95 6.85
C ASN A 98 20.48 5.77 6.82
N ARG A 99 21.80 6.00 6.74
CA ARG A 99 22.82 4.93 6.67
C ARG A 99 22.73 3.96 7.86
N GLY A 100 22.42 4.46 9.06
CA GLY A 100 22.21 3.62 10.25
C GLY A 100 20.96 2.75 10.15
N LEU A 101 19.92 3.22 9.47
CA LEU A 101 18.65 2.52 9.32
C LEU A 101 18.78 1.27 8.45
N LYS A 102 19.73 1.25 7.50
CA LYS A 102 19.98 0.10 6.62
C LYS A 102 20.34 -1.19 7.37
N ARG A 103 20.86 -1.07 8.60
CA ARG A 103 21.21 -2.22 9.46
C ARG A 103 20.05 -2.77 10.27
N VAL A 104 18.99 -1.97 10.47
CA VAL A 104 17.86 -2.33 11.34
C VAL A 104 16.57 -2.57 10.57
N VAL A 105 16.46 -2.04 9.34
CA VAL A 105 15.36 -2.34 8.42
C VAL A 105 15.69 -3.63 7.68
N PRO A 106 14.91 -4.71 7.84
CA PRO A 106 15.11 -5.97 7.11
C PRO A 106 15.13 -5.76 5.60
N GLN A 107 16.01 -6.49 4.90
CA GLN A 107 16.26 -6.31 3.47
C GLN A 107 15.00 -6.48 2.62
N LYS A 108 14.09 -7.41 2.97
CA LYS A 108 12.82 -7.64 2.27
C LYS A 108 11.86 -6.43 2.23
N TYR A 109 12.08 -5.46 3.12
CA TYR A 109 11.32 -4.20 3.13
C TYR A 109 12.06 -3.05 2.45
N GLN A 110 13.33 -3.21 2.10
CA GLN A 110 14.10 -2.15 1.47
C GLN A 110 13.75 -2.04 -0.02
N ASP A 111 13.68 -0.81 -0.51
CA ASP A 111 13.41 -0.50 -1.92
C ASP A 111 14.70 -0.67 -2.76
N VAL A 112 15.05 -1.91 -3.12
CA VAL A 112 16.38 -2.23 -3.71
C VAL A 112 16.41 -2.99 -5.05
N SER A 113 15.33 -3.59 -5.57
CA SER A 113 15.36 -4.24 -6.90
C SER A 113 13.99 -4.61 -7.48
N GLU A 114 13.75 -4.35 -8.76
CA GLU A 114 12.44 -4.45 -9.43
C GLU A 114 11.84 -5.85 -9.62
N GLU A 115 12.63 -6.92 -9.44
CA GLU A 115 12.33 -8.17 -10.14
C GLU A 115 11.45 -9.18 -9.39
N ASP A 116 11.29 -9.12 -8.07
CA ASP A 116 10.16 -9.78 -7.38
C ASP A 116 10.18 -9.37 -5.91
N PHE A 117 9.39 -8.35 -5.59
CA PHE A 117 9.36 -7.82 -4.24
C PHE A 117 8.46 -8.67 -3.33
N GLU A 118 9.10 -9.53 -2.52
CA GLU A 118 8.51 -10.30 -1.42
C GLU A 118 8.43 -9.47 -0.12
N THR A 119 7.71 -8.35 -0.16
CA THR A 119 7.27 -7.70 1.09
C THR A 119 6.01 -8.40 1.59
N ASP A 120 5.94 -8.64 2.89
CA ASP A 120 4.70 -9.02 3.58
C ASP A 120 3.97 -7.80 4.18
N LEU A 121 4.49 -6.58 3.95
CA LEU A 121 3.82 -5.34 4.33
C LEU A 121 2.90 -4.87 3.20
N PHE A 122 1.61 -4.90 3.50
CA PHE A 122 0.56 -4.41 2.63
C PHE A 122 -0.37 -3.47 3.39
N VAL A 123 -1.04 -2.60 2.65
CA VAL A 123 -2.18 -1.82 3.13
C VAL A 123 -3.32 -1.99 2.15
N ASN A 124 -4.53 -2.17 2.67
CA ASN A 124 -5.73 -2.15 1.86
C ASN A 124 -6.49 -0.84 2.11
N LEU A 125 -6.36 0.11 1.18
CA LEU A 125 -7.03 1.42 1.31
C LEU A 125 -8.53 1.34 1.04
N ALA A 126 -9.04 0.20 0.56
CA ALA A 126 -10.48 -0.06 0.54
C ALA A 126 -11.03 -0.37 1.94
N GLU A 127 -10.18 -0.78 2.89
CA GLU A 127 -10.58 -1.14 4.25
C GLU A 127 -10.24 -0.04 5.25
N GLN A 128 -9.02 0.50 5.18
CA GLN A 128 -8.52 1.45 6.16
C GLN A 128 -7.49 2.39 5.56
N ALA A 129 -7.71 3.70 5.73
CA ALA A 129 -6.80 4.76 5.28
C ALA A 129 -6.19 5.58 6.45
N ASP A 130 -6.78 5.51 7.64
CA ASP A 130 -6.32 6.24 8.83
C ASP A 130 -5.92 5.28 9.95
N GLY A 131 -5.00 5.69 10.83
CA GLY A 131 -4.56 4.92 11.99
C GLY A 131 -3.81 3.64 11.64
N ILE A 132 -3.23 3.56 10.43
CA ILE A 132 -2.56 2.36 9.94
C ILE A 132 -1.29 2.09 10.77
N VAL A 133 -1.05 0.83 11.13
CA VAL A 133 0.18 0.41 11.81
C VAL A 133 0.92 -0.62 10.96
N LEU A 134 2.01 -0.19 10.36
CA LEU A 134 2.89 -1.02 9.53
C LEU A 134 4.02 -1.59 10.38
N LYS A 135 3.86 -2.83 10.84
CA LYS A 135 4.86 -3.50 11.67
C LYS A 135 5.68 -4.49 10.86
N MET A 136 6.97 -4.21 10.73
CA MET A 136 7.92 -5.13 10.12
C MET A 136 8.06 -6.41 10.96
N THR A 137 8.32 -7.52 10.28
CA THR A 137 8.70 -8.78 10.91
C THR A 137 10.20 -9.00 10.77
N LYS A 138 10.75 -9.94 11.55
CA LYS A 138 12.15 -10.33 11.37
C LYS A 138 12.30 -10.93 9.97
N GLY A 139 13.45 -10.64 9.35
CA GLY A 139 13.89 -11.31 8.12
C GLY A 139 14.47 -12.68 8.43
#